data_AF-A0A6N9YQW4-F1
#
_entry.id   AF-A0A6N9YQW4-F1
#
_cell.length_a   1.000
_cell.length_b   1.000
_cell.length_c   1.000
_cell.angle_alpha   90.00
_cell.angle_beta   90.00
_cell.angle_gamma   90.00
#
_symmetry.space_group_name_H-M   'P 1'
#
loop_
_entity.id
_entity.type
_entity.pdbx_description
1 polymer ?
#
loop_
_entity_poly.entity_id
_entity_poly.type
_entity_poly.pdbx_seq_one_letter_code
_entity_poly.pdbx_strand_id
1 'polypeptide(L)'
;MSATTAHQPARTEEMAVVHRVFRQGFPMVAELVRGTPPGATARSEPIAAHLDFLLRGIHHHHTGEDTNIWPLLLERAAPQAELIDRMEAQHAVVDDRSARVRALLDAWRPSATHGEPLAAAIDEFTLALVEHLDDEEAHVVPLIRTHVTAAEWERFGQETFEKFTNPEKLIATGTLEDVATAEEAAWFTGGLPIPIKVMWRLAGRRKYARYIAGVRGTPRPRPLLRQLFRGLNRLAVALYRRSGGRIGGTAKGIPVLLITAPGRRTGSPHTVPVAYIEHNGGYIVTGSAGGANAEPQWFRNVRATDRVRIEIGHESYDADVLVPDTTGRDLLWQDVVLNRAPFFSKYEEKAARTIPVAVLTPRQT
;
A
#
# COMPACT_ATOMS: atom_id res chain seq x y z
N MET A 1 -0.75 13.46 52.62
CA MET A 1 -1.72 14.37 51.97
C MET A 1 -2.07 13.75 50.62
N SER A 2 -3.07 12.87 50.61
CA SER A 2 -3.59 12.29 49.37
C SER A 2 -4.36 13.39 48.64
N ALA A 3 -3.85 13.83 47.50
CA ALA A 3 -4.62 14.65 46.60
C ALA A 3 -5.81 13.79 46.13
N THR A 4 -7.00 14.17 46.56
CA THR A 4 -8.27 13.71 46.00
C THR A 4 -8.16 13.82 44.49
N THR A 5 -8.11 12.68 43.78
CA THR A 5 -8.29 12.62 42.34
C THR A 5 -9.69 13.12 42.07
N ALA A 6 -9.80 14.43 41.84
CA ALA A 6 -11.04 15.07 41.42
C ALA A 6 -11.58 14.30 40.22
N HIS A 7 -12.90 14.08 40.21
CA HIS A 7 -13.65 13.43 39.16
C HIS A 7 -13.54 14.25 37.88
N GLN A 8 -12.47 14.06 37.12
CA GLN A 8 -12.24 14.81 35.89
C GLN A 8 -13.30 14.36 34.87
N PRO A 9 -14.02 15.31 34.23
CA PRO A 9 -15.04 14.98 33.25
C PRO A 9 -14.41 14.30 32.02
N ALA A 10 -15.18 13.45 31.34
CA ALA A 10 -14.78 12.84 30.08
C ALA A 10 -14.44 13.90 29.02
N ARG A 11 -13.39 13.63 28.22
CA ARG A 11 -13.00 14.46 27.07
C ARG A 11 -13.85 14.09 25.86
N THR A 12 -15.08 14.57 25.85
CA THR A 12 -16.03 14.21 24.80
C THR A 12 -15.75 14.85 23.44
N GLU A 13 -14.81 15.80 23.36
CA GLU A 13 -14.33 16.36 22.09
C GLU A 13 -13.69 15.29 21.19
N GLU A 14 -13.20 14.19 21.79
CA GLU A 14 -12.68 13.04 21.05
C GLU A 14 -13.76 12.39 20.16
N MET A 15 -15.01 12.39 20.64
CA MET A 15 -16.15 11.83 19.91
C MET A 15 -16.37 12.53 18.58
N ALA A 16 -16.31 13.88 18.57
CA ALA A 16 -16.46 14.67 17.35
C ALA A 16 -15.37 14.36 16.31
N VAL A 17 -14.14 14.03 16.73
CA VAL A 17 -13.07 13.63 15.80
C VAL A 17 -13.36 12.27 15.18
N VAL A 18 -13.80 11.30 15.99
CA VAL A 18 -14.22 9.97 15.52
C VAL A 18 -15.40 10.10 14.55
N HIS A 19 -16.42 10.90 14.88
CA HIS A 19 -17.57 11.14 14.01
C HIS A 19 -17.15 11.76 12.67
N ARG A 20 -16.19 12.70 12.66
CA ARG A 20 -15.66 13.25 11.40
C ARG A 20 -15.03 12.20 10.50
N VAL A 21 -14.41 11.14 11.04
CA VAL A 21 -13.91 10.01 10.23
C VAL A 21 -15.05 9.38 9.43
N PHE A 22 -16.20 9.15 10.06
CA PHE A 22 -17.36 8.55 9.40
C PHE A 22 -18.05 9.54 8.45
N ARG A 23 -18.32 10.77 8.91
CA ARG A 23 -18.95 11.84 8.13
C ARG A 23 -18.21 12.13 6.81
N GLN A 24 -16.88 12.02 6.80
CA GLN A 24 -16.07 12.25 5.60
C GLN A 24 -15.75 10.96 4.84
N GLY A 25 -15.56 9.84 5.55
CA GLY A 25 -15.11 8.58 4.98
C GLY A 25 -16.13 7.94 4.04
N PHE A 26 -17.40 7.86 4.45
CA PHE A 26 -18.43 7.20 3.64
C PHE A 26 -18.74 7.96 2.33
N PRO A 27 -18.95 9.29 2.31
CA PRO A 27 -19.10 10.04 1.07
C PRO A 27 -17.91 9.88 0.12
N MET A 28 -16.69 9.96 0.64
CA MET A 28 -15.48 9.76 -0.16
C MET A 28 -15.49 8.37 -0.82
N VAL A 29 -15.85 7.31 -0.09
CA VAL A 29 -15.94 5.96 -0.67
C VAL A 29 -17.04 5.90 -1.74
N ALA A 30 -18.22 6.49 -1.52
CA ALA A 30 -19.30 6.50 -2.50
C ALA A 30 -18.84 7.15 -3.82
N GLU A 31 -18.16 8.30 -3.77
CA GLU A 31 -17.58 8.95 -4.95
C GLU A 31 -16.56 8.06 -5.67
N LEU A 32 -15.70 7.36 -4.91
CA LEU A 32 -14.71 6.45 -5.48
C LEU A 32 -15.35 5.24 -6.15
N VAL A 33 -16.43 4.70 -5.59
CA VAL A 33 -17.22 3.62 -6.20
C VAL A 33 -17.82 4.09 -7.52
N ARG A 34 -18.45 5.27 -7.55
CA ARG A 34 -19.00 5.88 -8.79
C ARG A 34 -17.94 6.10 -9.85
N GLY A 35 -16.77 6.58 -9.45
CA GLY A 35 -15.64 6.85 -10.33
C GLY A 35 -14.88 5.61 -10.79
N THR A 36 -15.24 4.40 -10.33
CA THR A 36 -14.54 3.17 -10.71
C THR A 36 -15.14 2.60 -12.01
N PRO A 37 -14.35 2.47 -13.09
CA PRO A 37 -14.84 1.90 -14.34
C PRO A 37 -15.26 0.42 -14.18
N PRO A 38 -16.31 -0.04 -14.88
CA PRO A 38 -16.69 -1.45 -14.90
C PRO A 38 -15.51 -2.37 -15.26
N GLY A 39 -15.31 -3.45 -14.51
CA GLY A 39 -14.21 -4.40 -14.73
C GLY A 39 -12.86 -3.99 -14.12
N ALA A 40 -12.74 -2.81 -13.49
CA ALA A 40 -11.51 -2.36 -12.84
C ALA A 40 -11.27 -3.04 -11.47
N THR A 41 -11.12 -4.36 -11.44
CA THR A 41 -11.00 -5.16 -10.21
C THR A 41 -9.77 -4.80 -9.35
N ALA A 42 -8.68 -4.36 -9.97
CA ALA A 42 -7.52 -3.84 -9.23
C ALA A 42 -7.83 -2.54 -8.46
N ARG A 43 -8.89 -1.83 -8.84
CA ARG A 43 -9.34 -0.59 -8.21
C ARG A 43 -10.41 -0.84 -7.15
N SER A 44 -11.31 -1.80 -7.38
CA SER A 44 -12.40 -2.11 -6.44
C SER A 44 -11.88 -2.62 -5.11
N GLU A 45 -10.87 -3.51 -5.11
CA GLU A 45 -10.35 -4.13 -3.89
C GLU A 45 -9.91 -3.12 -2.81
N PRO A 46 -9.00 -2.15 -3.08
CA PRO A 46 -8.60 -1.20 -2.04
C PRO A 46 -9.74 -0.27 -1.57
N ILE A 47 -10.73 0.03 -2.43
CA ILE A 47 -11.92 0.79 -2.03
C ILE A 47 -12.77 -0.06 -1.09
N ALA A 48 -13.04 -1.31 -1.48
CA ALA A 48 -13.88 -2.22 -0.74
C ALA A 48 -13.29 -2.57 0.64
N ALA A 49 -11.98 -2.83 0.70
CA ALA A 49 -11.29 -3.05 1.97
C ALA A 49 -11.34 -1.83 2.90
N HIS A 50 -11.33 -0.60 2.35
CA HIS A 50 -11.50 0.61 3.16
C HIS A 50 -12.94 0.80 3.65
N LEU A 51 -13.93 0.48 2.82
CA LEU A 51 -15.33 0.48 3.24
C LEU A 51 -15.59 -0.54 4.35
N ASP A 52 -15.05 -1.76 4.24
CA ASP A 52 -15.11 -2.77 5.31
C ASP A 52 -14.53 -2.28 6.63
N PHE A 53 -13.42 -1.53 6.55
CA PHE A 53 -12.79 -0.92 7.71
C PHE A 53 -13.71 0.12 8.36
N LEU A 54 -14.32 1.02 7.58
CA LEU A 54 -15.25 2.03 8.09
C LEU A 54 -16.51 1.40 8.69
N LEU A 55 -17.13 0.44 8.00
CA LEU A 55 -18.33 -0.25 8.46
C LEU A 55 -18.09 -1.08 9.74
N ARG A 56 -16.88 -1.64 9.91
CA ARG A 56 -16.52 -2.30 11.18
C ARG A 56 -16.22 -1.28 12.27
N GLY A 57 -15.58 -0.17 11.94
CA GLY A 57 -15.31 0.91 12.87
C GLY A 57 -16.59 1.47 13.48
N ILE A 58 -17.59 1.80 12.66
CA ILE A 58 -18.86 2.33 13.16
C ILE A 58 -19.64 1.29 13.98
N HIS A 59 -19.64 0.02 13.56
CA HIS A 59 -20.25 -1.05 14.36
C HIS A 59 -19.56 -1.21 15.73
N HIS A 60 -18.23 -1.14 15.79
CA HIS A 60 -17.50 -1.22 17.07
C HIS A 60 -17.76 -0.04 18.00
N HIS A 61 -17.99 1.15 17.43
CA HIS A 61 -18.34 2.38 18.14
C HIS A 61 -19.76 2.29 18.73
N HIS A 62 -20.79 2.02 17.91
CA HIS A 62 -22.17 1.88 18.39
C HIS A 62 -22.31 0.75 19.41
N THR A 63 -21.74 -0.42 19.14
CA THR A 63 -21.76 -1.52 20.14
C THR A 63 -21.01 -1.14 21.41
N GLY A 64 -20.02 -0.26 21.33
CA GLY A 64 -19.31 0.26 22.49
C GLY A 64 -20.18 1.20 23.33
N GLU A 65 -20.94 2.10 22.70
CA GLU A 65 -21.94 2.93 23.39
C GLU A 65 -23.01 2.08 24.07
N ASP A 66 -23.58 1.13 23.33
CA ASP A 66 -24.65 0.26 23.83
C ASP A 66 -24.21 -0.50 25.08
N THR A 67 -22.98 -1.02 25.09
CA THR A 67 -22.50 -1.83 26.20
C THR A 67 -21.92 -1.03 27.35
N ASN A 68 -21.38 0.18 27.11
CA ASN A 68 -20.59 0.90 28.11
C ASN A 68 -21.16 2.26 28.51
N ILE A 69 -21.90 2.94 27.63
CA ILE A 69 -22.34 4.33 27.83
C ILE A 69 -23.81 4.39 28.23
N TRP A 70 -24.71 3.73 27.49
CA TRP A 70 -26.15 3.73 27.81
C TRP A 70 -26.46 3.27 29.23
N PRO A 71 -25.87 2.17 29.76
CA PRO A 71 -26.14 1.75 31.13
C PRO A 71 -25.76 2.81 32.17
N LEU A 72 -24.64 3.52 31.96
CA LEU A 72 -24.18 4.57 32.88
C LEU A 72 -25.10 5.79 32.85
N LEU A 73 -25.57 6.20 31.67
CA LEU A 73 -26.47 7.35 31.54
C LEU A 73 -27.85 7.03 32.12
N LEU A 74 -28.39 5.83 31.88
CA LEU A 74 -29.64 5.38 32.50
C LEU A 74 -29.56 5.37 34.03
N GLU A 75 -28.42 4.94 34.59
CA GLU A 75 -28.20 4.93 36.05
C GLU A 75 -28.05 6.34 36.62
N ARG A 76 -27.26 7.21 35.97
CA ARG A 76 -26.73 8.44 36.60
C ARG A 76 -27.43 9.72 36.18
N ALA A 77 -28.11 9.73 35.04
CA ALA A 77 -28.67 10.95 34.47
C ALA A 77 -30.17 11.14 34.73
N ALA A 78 -30.93 10.08 35.08
CA ALA A 78 -32.37 10.04 35.44
C ALA A 78 -33.37 10.71 34.46
N PRO A 79 -34.61 10.20 34.36
CA PRO A 79 -34.95 9.37 33.21
C PRO A 79 -34.70 10.09 31.86
N GLN A 80 -33.68 9.62 31.15
CA GLN A 80 -33.45 9.87 29.73
C GLN A 80 -33.78 8.63 28.90
N ALA A 81 -34.59 7.72 29.44
CA ALA A 81 -34.92 6.45 28.79
C ALA A 81 -35.42 6.66 27.36
N GLU A 82 -36.30 7.66 27.13
CA GLU A 82 -36.76 7.99 25.78
C GLU A 82 -35.64 8.43 24.82
N LEU A 83 -34.62 9.13 25.32
CA LEU A 83 -33.45 9.51 24.52
C LEU A 83 -32.61 8.27 24.18
N ILE A 84 -32.36 7.40 25.15
CA ILE A 84 -31.58 6.17 24.95
C ILE A 84 -32.32 5.20 24.02
N ASP A 85 -33.61 5.00 24.22
CA ASP A 85 -34.47 4.19 23.34
C ASP A 85 -34.43 4.73 21.90
N ARG A 86 -34.40 6.06 21.73
CA ARG A 86 -34.23 6.71 20.42
C ARG A 86 -32.85 6.43 19.81
N MET A 87 -31.77 6.49 20.60
CA MET A 87 -30.41 6.16 20.12
C MET A 87 -30.32 4.69 19.69
N GLU A 88 -30.85 3.76 20.49
CA GLU A 88 -30.89 2.34 20.14
C GLU A 88 -31.70 2.08 18.86
N ALA A 89 -32.85 2.75 18.71
CA ALA A 89 -33.63 2.67 17.47
C ALA A 89 -32.85 3.21 16.26
N GLN A 90 -32.11 4.32 16.41
CA GLN A 90 -31.24 4.86 15.37
C GLN A 90 -30.08 3.91 15.06
N HIS A 91 -29.43 3.30 16.06
CA HIS A 91 -28.40 2.27 15.87
C HIS A 91 -28.93 1.10 15.03
N ALA A 92 -30.14 0.62 15.32
CA ALA A 92 -30.78 -0.45 14.55
C ALA A 92 -31.00 -0.06 13.08
N VAL A 93 -31.42 1.18 12.81
CA VAL A 93 -31.56 1.69 11.43
C VAL A 93 -30.21 1.77 10.72
N VAL A 94 -29.16 2.23 11.40
CA VAL A 94 -27.81 2.30 10.84
C VAL A 94 -27.27 0.90 10.55
N ASP A 95 -27.52 -0.08 11.43
CA ASP A 95 -27.08 -1.46 11.26
C ASP A 95 -27.78 -2.16 10.08
N ASP A 96 -29.11 -1.97 9.92
CA ASP A 96 -29.86 -2.48 8.76
C ASP A 96 -29.30 -1.93 7.44
N ARG A 97 -29.06 -0.62 7.38
CA ARG A 97 -28.46 0.02 6.19
C ARG A 97 -27.03 -0.46 5.95
N SER A 98 -26.24 -0.66 7.01
CA SER A 98 -24.89 -1.24 6.94
C SER A 98 -24.92 -2.64 6.34
N ALA A 99 -25.88 -3.48 6.73
CA ALA A 99 -26.05 -4.83 6.16
C ALA A 99 -26.35 -4.78 4.66
N ARG A 100 -27.20 -3.85 4.21
CA ARG A 100 -27.46 -3.63 2.77
C ARG A 100 -26.20 -3.17 2.02
N VAL A 101 -25.42 -2.25 2.59
CA VAL A 101 -24.14 -1.82 2.00
C VAL A 101 -23.18 -2.99 1.87
N ARG A 102 -23.04 -3.84 2.89
CA ARG A 102 -22.17 -5.03 2.86
C ARG A 102 -22.56 -6.01 1.75
N ALA A 103 -23.85 -6.30 1.62
CA ALA A 103 -24.34 -7.21 0.57
C ALA A 103 -24.01 -6.68 -0.84
N LEU A 104 -24.20 -5.38 -1.09
CA LEU A 104 -23.85 -4.74 -2.36
C LEU A 104 -22.34 -4.67 -2.58
N LEU A 105 -21.58 -4.47 -1.50
CA LEU A 105 -20.12 -4.44 -1.53
C LEU A 105 -19.55 -5.80 -1.95
N ASP A 106 -20.07 -6.88 -1.41
CA ASP A 106 -19.64 -8.25 -1.73
C ASP A 106 -19.91 -8.60 -3.20
N ALA A 107 -21.03 -8.12 -3.76
CA ALA A 107 -21.34 -8.28 -5.18
C ALA A 107 -20.46 -7.42 -6.09
N TRP A 108 -20.16 -6.18 -5.67
CA TRP A 108 -19.36 -5.24 -6.46
C TRP A 108 -17.86 -5.58 -6.46
N ARG A 109 -17.28 -5.95 -5.31
CA ARG A 109 -15.85 -6.19 -5.11
C ARG A 109 -15.17 -7.03 -6.21
N PRO A 110 -15.67 -8.22 -6.59
CA PRO A 110 -14.98 -9.10 -7.53
C PRO A 110 -15.03 -8.63 -8.99
N SER A 111 -15.98 -7.77 -9.36
CA SER A 111 -16.22 -7.39 -10.76
C SER A 111 -16.05 -5.90 -11.05
N ALA A 112 -16.18 -5.05 -10.03
CA ALA A 112 -16.34 -3.61 -10.16
C ALA A 112 -17.48 -3.19 -11.11
N THR A 113 -18.45 -4.07 -11.37
CA THR A 113 -19.61 -3.77 -12.23
C THR A 113 -20.78 -3.30 -11.38
N HIS A 114 -21.66 -2.47 -11.96
CA HIS A 114 -22.85 -1.96 -11.27
C HIS A 114 -22.53 -1.25 -9.95
N GLY A 115 -21.60 -0.28 -9.97
CA GLY A 115 -21.20 0.48 -8.78
C GLY A 115 -22.25 1.44 -8.24
N GLU A 116 -23.16 1.95 -9.09
CA GLU A 116 -24.14 2.96 -8.66
C GLU A 116 -25.09 2.47 -7.55
N PRO A 117 -25.68 1.26 -7.60
CA PRO A 117 -26.44 0.73 -6.47
C PRO A 117 -25.69 0.71 -5.13
N LEU A 118 -24.40 0.35 -5.15
CA LEU A 118 -23.56 0.39 -3.94
C LEU A 118 -23.34 1.83 -3.47
N ALA A 119 -22.99 2.75 -4.38
CA ALA A 119 -22.79 4.15 -4.03
C ALA A 119 -24.07 4.80 -3.45
N ALA A 120 -25.23 4.54 -4.05
CA ALA A 120 -26.52 5.00 -3.55
C ALA A 120 -26.85 4.43 -2.17
N ALA A 121 -26.57 3.14 -1.93
CA ALA A 121 -26.75 2.54 -0.60
C ALA A 121 -25.80 3.15 0.44
N ILE A 122 -24.56 3.52 0.07
CA ILE A 122 -23.64 4.23 0.95
C ILE A 122 -24.18 5.63 1.27
N ASP A 123 -24.76 6.35 0.31
CA ASP A 123 -25.35 7.67 0.55
C ASP A 123 -26.58 7.58 1.48
N GLU A 124 -27.47 6.61 1.27
CA GLU A 124 -28.61 6.34 2.16
C GLU A 124 -28.13 5.99 3.58
N PHE A 125 -27.13 5.11 3.69
CA PHE A 125 -26.49 4.78 4.97
C PHE A 125 -25.90 6.02 5.63
N THR A 126 -25.17 6.85 4.89
CA THR A 126 -24.51 8.06 5.40
C THR A 126 -25.54 9.06 5.90
N LEU A 127 -26.66 9.24 5.20
CA LEU A 127 -27.72 10.15 5.64
C LEU A 127 -28.27 9.76 7.01
N ALA A 128 -28.62 8.48 7.21
CA ALA A 128 -29.10 8.00 8.51
C ALA A 128 -28.03 8.07 9.59
N LEU A 129 -26.78 7.75 9.24
CA LEU A 129 -25.68 7.86 10.17
C LEU A 129 -25.46 9.32 10.61
N VAL A 130 -25.43 10.27 9.68
CA VAL A 130 -25.25 11.70 10.02
C VAL A 130 -26.39 12.22 10.88
N GLU A 131 -27.64 11.85 10.59
CA GLU A 131 -28.79 12.20 11.44
C GLU A 131 -28.61 11.69 12.87
N HIS A 132 -28.19 10.43 13.03
CA HIS A 132 -27.89 9.83 14.33
C HIS A 132 -26.74 10.54 15.04
N LEU A 133 -25.60 10.77 14.36
CA LEU A 133 -24.43 11.44 14.95
C LEU A 133 -24.73 12.89 15.35
N ASP A 134 -25.55 13.61 14.58
CA ASP A 134 -25.99 14.98 14.92
C ASP A 134 -26.84 14.97 16.20
N ASP A 135 -27.75 14.00 16.33
CA ASP A 135 -28.63 13.86 17.50
C ASP A 135 -27.84 13.44 18.76
N GLU A 136 -26.88 12.52 18.60
CA GLU A 136 -25.98 12.11 19.67
C GLU A 136 -25.08 13.27 20.14
N GLU A 137 -24.43 13.99 19.23
CA GLU A 137 -23.58 15.14 19.55
C GLU A 137 -24.37 16.26 20.26
N ALA A 138 -25.62 16.47 19.86
CA ALA A 138 -26.48 17.51 20.43
C ALA A 138 -27.03 17.15 21.82
N HIS A 139 -27.40 15.89 22.03
CA HIS A 139 -28.20 15.50 23.20
C HIS A 139 -27.50 14.54 24.15
N VAL A 140 -26.73 13.58 23.63
CA VAL A 140 -26.05 12.55 24.42
C VAL A 140 -24.67 13.00 24.89
N VAL A 141 -23.86 13.54 23.99
CA VAL A 141 -22.48 13.93 24.30
C VAL A 141 -22.36 14.89 25.50
N PRO A 142 -23.26 15.89 25.69
CA PRO A 142 -23.25 16.73 26.91
C PRO A 142 -23.48 15.94 28.20
N LEU A 143 -24.26 14.87 28.14
CA LEU A 143 -24.56 13.99 29.27
C LEU A 143 -23.35 13.12 29.61
N ILE A 144 -22.67 12.58 28.61
CA ILE A 144 -21.41 11.85 28.79
C ILE A 144 -20.42 12.74 29.53
N ARG A 145 -20.23 14.00 29.10
CA ARG A 145 -19.31 14.94 29.73
C ARG A 145 -19.62 15.16 31.21
N THR A 146 -20.89 15.11 31.60
CA THR A 146 -21.36 15.44 32.95
C THR A 146 -21.43 14.21 33.87
N HIS A 147 -21.74 13.03 33.32
CA HIS A 147 -22.09 11.83 34.10
C HIS A 147 -21.11 10.65 33.92
N VAL A 148 -20.18 10.73 32.96
CA VAL A 148 -19.15 9.72 32.72
C VAL A 148 -17.79 10.26 33.11
N THR A 149 -17.04 9.46 33.86
CA THR A 149 -15.70 9.86 34.32
C THR A 149 -14.66 9.77 33.22
N ALA A 150 -13.59 10.54 33.32
CA ALA A 150 -12.43 10.38 32.43
C ALA A 150 -11.87 8.94 32.40
N ALA A 151 -11.87 8.23 33.53
CA ALA A 151 -11.34 6.86 33.59
C ALA A 151 -12.27 5.84 32.89
N GLU A 152 -13.59 6.00 33.03
CA GLU A 152 -14.56 5.18 32.31
C GLU A 152 -14.53 5.47 30.81
N TRP A 153 -14.40 6.75 30.44
CA TRP A 153 -14.25 7.19 29.07
C TRP A 153 -12.99 6.62 28.41
N GLU A 154 -11.85 6.68 29.09
CA GLU A 154 -10.59 6.09 28.62
C GLU A 154 -10.71 4.57 28.44
N ARG A 155 -11.37 3.88 29.39
CA ARG A 155 -11.63 2.44 29.29
C ARG A 155 -12.49 2.11 28.06
N PHE A 156 -13.59 2.84 27.86
CA PHE A 156 -14.45 2.69 26.67
C PHE A 156 -13.66 2.86 25.37
N GLY A 157 -12.85 3.92 25.27
CA GLY A 157 -12.02 4.17 24.10
C GLY A 157 -11.00 3.05 23.87
N GLN A 158 -10.36 2.55 24.93
CA GLN A 158 -9.40 1.46 24.86
C GLN A 158 -10.05 0.14 24.41
N GLU A 159 -11.19 -0.24 24.99
CA GLU A 159 -11.92 -1.46 24.64
C GLU A 159 -12.40 -1.44 23.19
N THR A 160 -12.92 -0.30 22.74
CA THR A 160 -13.32 -0.09 21.34
C THR A 160 -12.10 -0.19 20.40
N PHE A 161 -10.98 0.43 20.77
CA PHE A 161 -9.76 0.40 19.96
C PHE A 161 -9.10 -0.98 19.89
N GLU A 162 -9.22 -1.80 20.95
CA GLU A 162 -8.68 -3.17 20.98
C GLU A 162 -9.44 -4.15 20.08
N LYS A 163 -10.68 -3.84 19.66
CA LYS A 163 -11.42 -4.63 18.67
C LYS A 163 -10.75 -4.61 17.27
N PHE A 164 -9.91 -3.61 16.97
CA PHE A 164 -9.20 -3.52 15.69
C PHE A 164 -7.97 -4.43 15.63
N THR A 165 -7.73 -5.05 14.48
CA THR A 165 -6.48 -5.75 14.21
C THR A 165 -5.29 -4.78 14.13
N ASN A 166 -4.06 -5.26 14.29
CA ASN A 166 -2.86 -4.39 14.18
C ASN A 166 -2.77 -3.58 12.87
N PRO A 167 -3.08 -4.15 11.68
CA PRO A 167 -3.17 -3.36 10.45
C PRO A 167 -4.26 -2.29 10.48
N GLU A 168 -5.39 -2.55 11.13
CA GLU A 168 -6.49 -1.60 11.23
C GLU A 168 -6.22 -0.51 12.25
N LYS A 169 -5.57 -0.81 13.38
CA LYS A 169 -5.07 0.21 14.31
C LYS A 169 -4.20 1.24 13.59
N LEU A 170 -3.35 0.80 12.66
CA LEU A 170 -2.56 1.70 11.80
C LEU A 170 -3.45 2.58 10.90
N ILE A 171 -4.51 2.02 10.31
CA ILE A 171 -5.44 2.75 9.43
C ILE A 171 -6.30 3.73 10.25
N ALA A 172 -6.81 3.31 11.40
CA ALA A 172 -7.57 4.11 12.36
C ALA A 172 -6.75 5.31 12.85
N THR A 173 -5.49 5.11 13.27
CA THR A 173 -4.63 6.24 13.66
C THR A 173 -4.43 7.23 12.52
N GLY A 174 -4.25 6.75 11.29
CA GLY A 174 -4.06 7.63 10.14
C GLY A 174 -5.30 8.37 9.69
N THR A 175 -6.46 7.71 9.72
CA THR A 175 -7.75 8.33 9.38
C THR A 175 -8.15 9.38 10.40
N LEU A 176 -7.91 9.13 11.69
CA LEU A 176 -8.05 10.13 12.75
C LEU A 176 -7.14 11.34 12.50
N GLU A 177 -5.83 11.13 12.24
CA GLU A 177 -4.92 12.24 11.92
C GLU A 177 -5.32 13.02 10.65
N ASP A 178 -5.99 12.38 9.67
CA ASP A 178 -6.42 13.02 8.42
C ASP A 178 -7.59 14.01 8.63
N VAL A 179 -8.46 13.76 9.62
CA VAL A 179 -9.64 14.60 9.91
C VAL A 179 -9.48 15.50 11.14
N ALA A 180 -8.43 15.27 11.91
CA ALA A 180 -8.08 16.02 13.11
C ALA A 180 -7.22 17.25 12.79
N THR A 181 -7.40 18.31 13.56
CA THR A 181 -6.39 19.37 13.71
C THR A 181 -5.13 18.81 14.37
N ALA A 182 -4.03 19.56 14.31
CA ALA A 182 -2.78 19.14 14.94
C ALA A 182 -2.90 18.97 16.46
N GLU A 183 -3.76 19.78 17.10
CA GLU A 183 -4.05 19.68 18.53
C GLU A 183 -4.87 18.42 18.84
N GLU A 184 -5.96 18.19 18.11
CA GLU A 184 -6.80 17.00 18.27
C GLU A 184 -6.02 15.70 18.04
N ALA A 185 -5.16 15.66 17.02
CA ALA A 185 -4.28 14.53 16.75
C ALA A 185 -3.31 14.25 17.90
N ALA A 186 -2.89 15.29 18.63
CA ALA A 186 -2.02 15.14 19.79
C ALA A 186 -2.75 14.50 20.99
N TRP A 187 -4.09 14.59 21.07
CA TRP A 187 -4.87 13.92 22.12
C TRP A 187 -4.80 12.39 21.96
N PHE A 188 -5.19 11.88 20.79
CA PHE A 188 -5.19 10.44 20.48
C PHE A 188 -3.80 9.82 20.54
N THR A 189 -2.79 10.56 20.08
CA THR A 189 -1.41 10.06 20.14
C THR A 189 -0.78 10.29 21.51
N GLY A 190 -1.36 11.13 22.37
CA GLY A 190 -0.82 11.55 23.66
C GLY A 190 -0.66 10.42 24.68
N GLY A 191 -1.60 9.47 24.71
CA GLY A 191 -1.56 8.29 25.60
C GLY A 191 -0.62 7.17 25.15
N LEU A 192 -0.15 7.19 23.89
CA LEU A 192 0.67 6.09 23.36
C LEU A 192 2.06 6.00 24.03
N PRO A 193 2.57 4.79 24.31
CA PRO A 193 3.95 4.59 24.71
C PRO A 193 4.94 5.22 23.72
N ILE A 194 6.05 5.77 24.24
CA ILE A 194 7.08 6.45 23.43
C ILE A 194 7.54 5.61 22.22
N PRO A 195 7.80 4.29 22.35
CA PRO A 195 8.20 3.48 21.19
C PRO A 195 7.16 3.49 20.06
N ILE A 196 5.86 3.46 20.40
CA ILE A 196 4.77 3.48 19.42
C ILE A 196 4.69 4.85 18.74
N LYS A 197 4.78 5.95 19.51
CA LYS A 197 4.83 7.31 18.95
C LYS A 197 5.98 7.50 17.96
N VAL A 198 7.16 6.99 18.30
CA VAL A 198 8.35 7.06 17.43
C VAL A 198 8.13 6.23 16.17
N MET A 199 7.63 5.00 16.29
CA MET A 199 7.32 4.14 15.14
C MET A 199 6.27 4.75 14.21
N TRP A 200 5.24 5.38 14.79
CA TRP A 200 4.21 6.11 14.05
C TRP A 200 4.82 7.26 13.22
N ARG A 201 5.65 8.09 13.85
CA ARG A 201 6.34 9.22 13.19
C ARG A 201 7.31 8.77 12.08
N LEU A 202 8.10 7.72 12.32
CA LEU A 202 9.14 7.28 11.38
C LEU A 202 8.58 6.48 10.19
N ALA A 203 7.58 5.64 10.43
CA ALA A 203 7.07 4.68 9.45
C ALA A 203 5.56 4.69 9.32
N GLY A 204 4.81 4.81 10.42
CA GLY A 204 3.35 4.70 10.44
C GLY A 204 2.66 5.66 9.48
N ARG A 205 2.91 6.97 9.60
CA ARG A 205 2.37 8.00 8.70
C ARG A 205 2.65 7.73 7.23
N ARG A 206 3.87 7.27 6.91
CA ARG A 206 4.25 6.92 5.52
C ARG A 206 3.53 5.66 5.02
N LYS A 207 3.28 4.68 5.89
CA LYS A 207 2.51 3.48 5.55
C LYS A 207 1.05 3.84 5.32
N TYR A 208 0.45 4.61 6.21
CA TYR A 208 -0.91 5.12 6.05
C TYR A 208 -1.06 5.97 4.79
N ALA A 209 -0.16 6.93 4.52
CA ALA A 209 -0.16 7.72 3.30
C ALA A 209 -0.13 6.86 2.03
N ARG A 210 0.62 5.74 2.04
CA ARG A 210 0.64 4.79 0.91
C ARG A 210 -0.65 3.99 0.78
N TYR A 211 -1.25 3.64 1.90
CA TYR A 211 -2.54 2.96 1.97
C TYR A 211 -3.63 3.86 1.41
N ILE A 212 -3.82 5.06 1.98
CA ILE A 212 -4.91 5.96 1.59
C ILE A 212 -4.72 6.51 0.17
N ALA A 213 -3.48 6.68 -0.32
CA ALA A 213 -3.23 6.98 -1.73
C ALA A 213 -3.69 5.84 -2.66
N GLY A 214 -3.57 4.59 -2.22
CA GLY A 214 -4.13 3.43 -2.93
C GLY A 214 -5.65 3.44 -2.92
N VAL A 215 -6.26 3.79 -1.79
CA VAL A 215 -7.72 3.93 -1.66
C VAL A 215 -8.24 5.06 -2.52
N ARG A 216 -7.63 6.25 -2.52
CA ARG A 216 -8.07 7.44 -3.28
C ARG A 216 -7.66 7.41 -4.76
N GLY A 217 -6.77 6.49 -5.16
CA GLY A 217 -6.25 6.42 -6.52
C GLY A 217 -5.32 7.57 -6.88
N THR A 218 -4.73 8.27 -5.91
CA THR A 218 -3.85 9.40 -6.17
C THR A 218 -2.53 8.93 -6.79
N PRO A 219 -2.04 9.56 -7.88
CA PRO A 219 -0.80 9.17 -8.52
C PRO A 219 0.38 9.23 -7.55
N ARG A 220 1.04 8.08 -7.35
CA ARG A 220 2.24 8.02 -6.51
C ARG A 220 3.38 8.83 -7.15
N PRO A 221 4.04 9.75 -6.43
CA PRO A 221 5.32 10.27 -6.89
C PRO A 221 6.30 9.09 -7.03
N ARG A 222 6.85 8.90 -8.22
CA ARG A 222 7.82 7.83 -8.48
C ARG A 222 9.04 8.07 -7.60
N PRO A 223 9.60 7.05 -6.92
CA PRO A 223 10.73 7.25 -6.04
C PRO A 223 11.88 7.90 -6.83
N LEU A 224 12.41 9.01 -6.32
CA LEU A 224 13.47 9.82 -6.93
C LEU A 224 14.65 8.95 -7.36
N LEU A 225 14.99 7.94 -6.53
CA LEU A 225 16.01 6.92 -6.81
C LEU A 225 15.81 6.22 -8.16
N ARG A 226 14.57 5.89 -8.55
CA ARG A 226 14.26 5.19 -9.82
C ARG A 226 14.34 6.13 -11.03
N GLN A 227 14.20 7.43 -10.84
CA GLN A 227 14.49 8.43 -11.88
C GLN A 227 16.00 8.66 -11.99
N LEU A 228 16.70 8.73 -10.84
CA LEU A 228 18.16 8.82 -10.77
C LEU A 228 18.84 7.64 -11.46
N PHE A 229 18.42 6.39 -11.18
CA PHE A 229 18.97 5.20 -11.86
C PHE A 229 18.71 5.19 -13.38
N ARG A 230 17.59 5.75 -13.85
CA ARG A 230 17.35 5.90 -15.29
C ARG A 230 18.27 6.94 -15.93
N GLY A 231 18.53 8.04 -15.23
CA GLY A 231 19.51 9.05 -15.64
C GLY A 231 20.92 8.48 -15.69
N LEU A 232 21.33 7.76 -14.65
CA LEU A 232 22.64 7.10 -14.58
C LEU A 232 22.84 6.05 -15.69
N ASN A 233 21.83 5.22 -15.98
CA ASN A 233 21.94 4.25 -17.07
C ASN A 233 22.08 4.94 -18.44
N ARG A 234 21.32 6.02 -18.68
CA ARG A 234 21.46 6.81 -19.92
C ARG A 234 22.84 7.46 -20.04
N LEU A 235 23.37 7.99 -18.95
CA LEU A 235 24.71 8.56 -18.92
C LEU A 235 25.78 7.49 -19.16
N ALA A 236 25.67 6.32 -18.52
CA ALA A 236 26.60 5.21 -18.72
C ALA A 236 26.62 4.73 -20.18
N VAL A 237 25.44 4.57 -20.81
CA VAL A 237 25.32 4.23 -22.23
C VAL A 237 25.93 5.31 -23.13
N ALA A 238 25.68 6.59 -22.84
CA ALA A 238 26.22 7.70 -23.62
C ALA A 238 27.76 7.79 -23.51
N LEU A 239 28.31 7.59 -22.31
CA LEU A 239 29.75 7.57 -22.08
C LEU A 239 30.41 6.36 -22.75
N TYR A 240 29.79 5.18 -22.68
CA TYR A 240 30.26 3.99 -23.40
C TYR A 240 30.34 4.25 -24.90
N ARG A 241 29.24 4.70 -25.52
CA ARG A 241 29.18 4.97 -26.97
C ARG A 241 30.17 6.04 -27.41
N ARG A 242 30.24 7.16 -26.68
CA ARG A 242 31.15 8.28 -27.01
C ARG A 242 32.62 7.87 -26.92
N SER A 243 32.94 6.98 -25.99
CA SER A 243 34.31 6.54 -25.76
C SER A 243 34.72 5.29 -26.55
N GLY A 244 33.80 4.68 -27.30
CA GLY A 244 34.04 3.40 -27.96
C GLY A 244 34.28 2.26 -26.98
N GLY A 245 33.61 2.27 -25.83
CA GLY A 245 33.81 1.30 -24.75
C GLY A 245 35.02 1.59 -23.85
N ARG A 246 35.84 2.62 -24.08
CA ARG A 246 36.95 2.94 -23.17
C ARG A 246 36.47 3.33 -21.76
N ILE A 247 35.29 3.95 -21.65
CA ILE A 247 34.64 4.27 -20.39
C ILE A 247 33.44 3.34 -20.22
N GLY A 248 33.49 2.46 -19.22
CA GLY A 248 32.42 1.50 -18.93
C GLY A 248 32.46 0.21 -19.75
N GLY A 249 33.51 -0.02 -20.56
CA GLY A 249 33.71 -1.26 -21.31
C GLY A 249 34.22 -2.45 -20.51
N THR A 250 34.53 -2.26 -19.22
CA THR A 250 34.85 -3.36 -18.32
C THR A 250 34.15 -3.17 -16.97
N ALA A 251 33.76 -4.28 -16.35
CA ALA A 251 33.20 -4.32 -15.00
C ALA A 251 33.81 -5.51 -14.26
N LYS A 252 34.51 -5.26 -13.14
CA LYS A 252 35.26 -6.28 -12.38
C LYS A 252 36.21 -7.12 -13.26
N GLY A 253 36.85 -6.49 -14.24
CA GLY A 253 37.77 -7.15 -15.17
C GLY A 253 37.10 -7.99 -16.28
N ILE A 254 35.75 -7.99 -16.37
CA ILE A 254 35.00 -8.65 -17.43
C ILE A 254 34.55 -7.61 -18.46
N PRO A 255 34.66 -7.89 -19.77
CA PRO A 255 34.22 -6.96 -20.79
C PRO A 255 32.70 -6.72 -20.73
N VAL A 256 32.29 -5.53 -21.13
CA VAL A 256 30.90 -5.07 -21.11
C VAL A 256 30.47 -4.76 -22.53
N LEU A 257 29.28 -5.23 -22.89
CA LEU A 257 28.58 -4.87 -24.12
C LEU A 257 27.31 -4.10 -23.76
N LEU A 258 26.78 -3.31 -24.70
CA LEU A 258 25.44 -2.78 -24.58
C LEU A 258 24.47 -3.74 -25.25
N ILE A 259 23.40 -4.12 -24.57
CA ILE A 259 22.31 -4.92 -25.13
C ILE A 259 21.05 -4.08 -25.22
N THR A 260 20.41 -4.06 -26.38
CA THR A 260 19.15 -3.39 -26.65
C THR A 260 18.07 -4.42 -26.95
N ALA A 261 17.06 -4.50 -26.07
CA ALA A 261 15.93 -5.40 -26.19
C ALA A 261 14.59 -4.62 -26.16
N PRO A 262 13.56 -5.05 -26.91
CA PRO A 262 12.23 -4.46 -26.83
C PRO A 262 11.59 -4.72 -25.46
N GLY A 263 10.90 -3.72 -24.90
CA GLY A 263 10.17 -3.88 -23.66
C GLY A 263 9.01 -4.87 -23.83
N ARG A 264 9.00 -5.99 -23.10
CA ARG A 264 8.01 -7.07 -23.27
C ARG A 264 6.53 -6.68 -23.19
N ARG A 265 6.22 -5.49 -22.66
CA ARG A 265 4.84 -4.95 -22.57
C ARG A 265 4.58 -3.78 -23.53
N THR A 266 5.63 -3.07 -23.94
CA THR A 266 5.51 -1.78 -24.62
C THR A 266 6.15 -1.76 -26.01
N GLY A 267 6.92 -2.78 -26.37
CA GLY A 267 7.72 -2.84 -27.59
C GLY A 267 8.93 -1.88 -27.64
N SER A 268 8.93 -0.82 -26.83
CA SER A 268 9.97 0.22 -26.87
C SER A 268 11.37 -0.33 -26.59
N PRO A 269 12.41 0.09 -27.34
CA PRO A 269 13.77 -0.41 -27.15
C PRO A 269 14.36 0.08 -25.83
N HIS A 270 15.06 -0.82 -25.13
CA HIS A 270 15.76 -0.52 -23.89
C HIS A 270 17.20 -1.02 -23.95
N THR A 271 18.14 -0.07 -23.87
CA THR A 271 19.59 -0.36 -23.87
C THR A 271 20.13 -0.39 -22.44
N VAL A 272 20.89 -1.44 -22.11
CA VAL A 272 21.62 -1.56 -20.83
C VAL A 272 23.04 -2.09 -21.05
N PRO A 273 24.03 -1.60 -20.28
CA PRO A 273 25.36 -2.20 -20.24
C PRO A 273 25.33 -3.50 -19.42
N VAL A 274 25.87 -4.59 -19.97
CA VAL A 274 25.95 -5.89 -19.31
C VAL A 274 27.33 -6.52 -19.52
N ALA A 275 27.86 -7.17 -18.48
CA ALA A 275 29.06 -7.97 -18.62
C ALA A 275 28.78 -9.21 -19.49
N TYR A 276 29.72 -9.57 -20.35
CA TYR A 276 29.61 -10.73 -21.22
C TYR A 276 30.85 -11.62 -21.18
N ILE A 277 30.68 -12.87 -21.58
CA ILE A 277 31.77 -13.85 -21.76
C ILE A 277 31.66 -14.41 -23.17
N GLU A 278 32.76 -14.44 -23.91
CA GLU A 278 32.81 -15.06 -25.23
C GLU A 278 32.78 -16.58 -25.12
N HIS A 279 31.93 -17.24 -25.91
CA HIS A 279 31.82 -18.68 -25.94
C HIS A 279 31.30 -19.17 -27.29
N ASN A 280 32.03 -20.06 -27.95
CA ASN A 280 31.66 -20.70 -29.22
C ASN A 280 31.21 -19.71 -30.32
N GLY A 281 31.91 -18.58 -30.46
CA GLY A 281 31.58 -17.54 -31.46
C GLY A 281 30.37 -16.68 -31.12
N GLY A 282 29.77 -16.87 -29.93
CA GLY A 282 28.72 -16.02 -29.38
C GLY A 282 29.11 -15.40 -28.04
N TYR A 283 28.13 -14.76 -27.40
CA TYR A 283 28.30 -14.04 -26.14
C TYR A 283 27.32 -14.53 -25.09
N ILE A 284 27.83 -14.90 -23.93
CA ILE A 284 27.05 -15.28 -22.76
C ILE A 284 26.86 -14.07 -21.85
N VAL A 285 25.61 -13.76 -21.51
CA VAL A 285 25.25 -12.72 -20.54
C VAL A 285 24.44 -13.30 -19.38
N THR A 286 24.58 -12.73 -18.19
CA THR A 286 23.94 -13.23 -16.97
C THR A 286 22.98 -12.21 -16.35
N GLY A 287 21.78 -12.66 -15.99
CA GLY A 287 20.76 -11.86 -15.29
C GLY A 287 21.05 -11.67 -13.79
N SER A 288 22.30 -11.36 -13.45
CA SER A 288 22.79 -11.35 -12.06
C SER A 288 22.33 -10.13 -11.26
N ALA A 289 22.31 -8.95 -11.87
CA ALA A 289 22.00 -7.68 -11.21
C ALA A 289 22.74 -7.46 -9.88
N GLY A 290 24.00 -7.92 -9.78
CA GLY A 290 24.80 -7.83 -8.54
C GLY A 290 24.25 -8.67 -7.37
N GLY A 291 23.50 -9.73 -7.68
CA GLY A 291 22.87 -10.63 -6.71
C GLY A 291 21.57 -10.09 -6.15
N ALA A 292 20.78 -9.36 -6.95
CA ALA A 292 19.46 -8.90 -6.51
C ALA A 292 18.43 -10.05 -6.50
N ASN A 293 17.61 -10.12 -5.45
CA ASN A 293 16.58 -11.15 -5.29
C ASN A 293 15.58 -11.18 -6.46
N ALA A 294 15.24 -10.00 -7.00
CA ALA A 294 14.38 -9.91 -8.17
C ALA A 294 15.20 -10.03 -9.46
N GLU A 295 14.65 -10.74 -10.45
CA GLU A 295 15.23 -10.82 -11.79
C GLU A 295 15.27 -9.44 -12.48
N PRO A 296 16.41 -9.05 -13.08
CA PRO A 296 16.52 -7.76 -13.75
C PRO A 296 15.51 -7.61 -14.88
N GLN A 297 14.93 -6.41 -14.99
CA GLN A 297 13.91 -6.12 -16.00
C GLN A 297 14.41 -6.32 -17.43
N TRP A 298 15.68 -6.01 -17.72
CA TRP A 298 16.25 -6.20 -19.06
C TRP A 298 16.32 -7.67 -19.45
N PHE A 299 16.64 -8.57 -18.51
CA PHE A 299 16.72 -10.00 -18.79
C PHE A 299 15.32 -10.59 -19.08
N ARG A 300 14.29 -10.10 -18.39
CA ARG A 300 12.89 -10.41 -18.72
C ARG A 300 12.46 -9.94 -20.11
N ASN A 301 13.09 -8.89 -20.64
CA ASN A 301 12.85 -8.45 -22.00
C ASN A 301 13.57 -9.37 -22.99
N VAL A 302 14.84 -9.70 -22.71
CA VAL A 302 15.65 -10.67 -23.50
C VAL A 302 14.96 -12.03 -23.60
N ARG A 303 14.40 -12.57 -22.51
CA ARG A 303 13.64 -13.83 -22.54
C ARG A 303 12.38 -13.77 -23.41
N ALA A 304 11.80 -12.58 -23.59
CA ALA A 304 10.55 -12.40 -24.31
C ALA A 304 10.74 -12.05 -25.80
N THR A 305 11.98 -12.12 -26.31
CA THR A 305 12.33 -11.81 -27.69
C THR A 305 13.29 -12.87 -28.22
N ASP A 306 13.23 -13.14 -29.51
CA ASP A 306 14.18 -13.98 -30.23
C ASP A 306 15.41 -13.20 -30.71
N ARG A 307 15.32 -11.86 -30.73
CA ARG A 307 16.37 -10.98 -31.25
C ARG A 307 16.66 -9.79 -30.34
N VAL A 308 17.93 -9.40 -30.32
CA VAL A 308 18.44 -8.17 -29.67
C VAL A 308 19.49 -7.52 -30.54
N ARG A 309 19.76 -6.23 -30.28
CA ARG A 309 20.93 -5.56 -30.83
C ARG A 309 22.02 -5.46 -29.76
N ILE A 310 23.24 -5.82 -30.09
CA ILE A 310 24.41 -5.67 -29.22
C ILE A 310 25.37 -4.61 -29.77
N GLU A 311 26.08 -3.92 -28.87
CA GLU A 311 27.16 -3.01 -29.20
C GLU A 311 28.39 -3.36 -28.36
N ILE A 312 29.52 -3.60 -29.03
CA ILE A 312 30.82 -3.91 -28.40
C ILE A 312 31.81 -2.88 -28.93
N GLY A 313 32.25 -1.98 -28.06
CA GLY A 313 33.07 -0.84 -28.48
C GLY A 313 32.36 0.04 -29.53
N HIS A 314 32.88 0.06 -30.76
CA HIS A 314 32.29 0.78 -31.90
C HIS A 314 31.47 -0.11 -32.83
N GLU A 315 31.51 -1.43 -32.62
CA GLU A 315 30.83 -2.39 -33.47
C GLU A 315 29.42 -2.66 -32.97
N SER A 316 28.50 -2.95 -33.89
CA SER A 316 27.10 -3.22 -33.55
C SER A 316 26.53 -4.31 -34.44
N TYR A 317 25.85 -5.26 -33.81
CA TYR A 317 25.34 -6.48 -34.42
C TYR A 317 23.91 -6.75 -33.99
N ASP A 318 23.09 -7.29 -34.88
CA ASP A 318 21.89 -8.01 -34.45
C ASP A 318 22.30 -9.42 -34.03
N ALA A 319 21.73 -9.90 -32.92
CA ALA A 319 22.02 -11.20 -32.36
C ALA A 319 20.74 -11.97 -32.05
N ASP A 320 20.76 -13.26 -32.37
CA ASP A 320 19.72 -14.20 -31.95
C ASP A 320 19.91 -14.55 -30.48
N VAL A 321 18.81 -14.69 -29.75
CA VAL A 321 18.77 -14.96 -28.31
C VAL A 321 18.36 -16.39 -28.05
N LEU A 322 19.19 -17.11 -27.29
CA LEU A 322 18.82 -18.38 -26.67
C LEU A 322 18.90 -18.26 -25.15
N VAL A 323 17.77 -18.43 -24.47
CA VAL A 323 17.73 -18.63 -23.02
C VAL A 323 17.51 -20.11 -22.77
N PRO A 324 18.55 -20.88 -22.36
CA PRO A 324 18.42 -22.31 -22.13
C PRO A 324 17.48 -22.61 -20.96
N ASP A 325 17.00 -23.85 -20.92
CA ASP A 325 16.34 -24.42 -19.76
C ASP A 325 17.30 -24.57 -18.58
N THR A 326 16.81 -25.08 -17.45
CA THR A 326 17.62 -25.20 -16.22
C THR A 326 18.88 -26.03 -16.42
N THR A 327 18.79 -27.17 -17.11
CA THR A 327 19.93 -28.06 -17.32
C THR A 327 20.98 -27.41 -18.23
N GLY A 328 20.56 -26.84 -19.37
CA GLY A 328 21.48 -26.13 -20.26
C GLY A 328 22.09 -24.89 -19.61
N ARG A 329 21.31 -24.19 -18.79
CA ARG A 329 21.80 -23.06 -18.00
C ARG A 329 22.87 -23.50 -17.01
N ASP A 330 22.66 -24.60 -16.28
CA ASP A 330 23.57 -25.04 -15.22
C ASP A 330 24.91 -25.50 -15.79
N LEU A 331 24.90 -26.17 -16.94
CA LEU A 331 26.12 -26.50 -17.69
C LEU A 331 26.90 -25.23 -18.08
N LEU A 332 26.26 -24.26 -18.74
CA LEU A 332 26.91 -23.00 -19.10
C LEU A 332 27.40 -22.21 -17.87
N TRP A 333 26.64 -22.28 -16.78
CA TRP A 333 26.99 -21.61 -15.54
C TRP A 333 28.26 -22.20 -14.93
N GLN A 334 28.33 -23.51 -14.78
CA GLN A 334 29.48 -24.20 -14.19
C GLN A 334 30.69 -24.15 -15.13
N ASP A 335 30.52 -24.55 -16.39
CA ASP A 335 31.62 -24.79 -17.32
C ASP A 335 32.19 -23.52 -17.93
N VAL A 336 31.39 -22.45 -17.99
CA VAL A 336 31.81 -21.20 -18.66
C VAL A 336 31.79 -20.02 -17.72
N VAL A 337 30.65 -19.72 -17.09
CA VAL A 337 30.50 -18.49 -16.29
C VAL A 337 31.40 -18.52 -15.05
N LEU A 338 31.34 -19.58 -14.24
CA LEU A 338 32.13 -19.69 -13.02
C LEU A 338 33.62 -19.91 -13.32
N ASN A 339 33.96 -20.63 -14.39
CA ASN A 339 35.35 -20.79 -14.82
C ASN A 339 35.99 -19.45 -15.25
N ARG A 340 35.25 -18.59 -15.95
CA ARG A 340 35.77 -17.28 -16.39
C ARG A 340 35.69 -16.20 -15.32
N ALA A 341 34.65 -16.24 -14.49
CA ALA A 341 34.32 -15.22 -13.51
C ALA A 341 33.77 -15.85 -12.21
N PRO A 342 34.62 -16.46 -11.37
CA PRO A 342 34.20 -17.20 -10.18
C PRO A 342 33.36 -16.38 -9.18
N PHE A 343 33.50 -15.06 -9.18
CA PHE A 343 32.75 -14.18 -8.28
C PHE A 343 31.23 -14.19 -8.52
N PHE A 344 30.75 -14.73 -9.65
CA PHE A 344 29.32 -14.87 -9.90
C PHE A 344 28.64 -15.86 -8.95
N SER A 345 29.35 -16.82 -8.35
CA SER A 345 28.78 -17.73 -7.34
C SER A 345 28.20 -16.97 -6.15
N LYS A 346 28.95 -15.99 -5.63
CA LYS A 346 28.51 -15.10 -4.54
C LYS A 346 27.26 -14.28 -4.92
N TYR A 347 27.05 -13.99 -6.21
CA TYR A 347 25.85 -13.31 -6.65
C TYR A 347 24.63 -14.22 -6.65
N GLU A 348 24.81 -15.50 -7.01
CA GLU A 348 23.72 -16.48 -6.98
C GLU A 348 23.29 -16.81 -5.54
N GLU A 349 24.27 -17.03 -4.66
CA GLU A 349 24.04 -17.19 -3.21
C GLU A 349 23.27 -16.00 -2.64
N LYS A 350 23.75 -14.78 -2.91
CA LYS A 350 23.11 -13.55 -2.44
C LYS A 350 21.70 -13.35 -3.01
N ALA A 351 21.47 -13.73 -4.26
CA ALA A 351 20.18 -13.55 -4.89
C ALA A 351 19.11 -14.50 -4.33
N ALA A 352 19.52 -15.62 -3.70
CA ALA A 352 18.62 -16.70 -3.28
C ALA A 352 17.68 -17.17 -4.41
N ARG A 353 18.18 -17.14 -5.65
CA ARG A 353 17.51 -17.62 -6.86
C ARG A 353 18.57 -18.04 -7.88
N THR A 354 18.19 -18.95 -8.78
CA THR A 354 19.01 -19.30 -9.95
C THR A 354 19.21 -18.05 -10.83
N ILE A 355 20.46 -17.72 -11.15
CA ILE A 355 20.77 -16.60 -12.05
C ILE A 355 20.62 -17.05 -13.50
N PRO A 356 19.70 -16.49 -14.29
CA PRO A 356 19.50 -16.95 -15.66
C PRO A 356 20.67 -16.53 -16.56
N VAL A 357 20.90 -17.32 -17.59
CA VAL A 357 21.94 -17.12 -18.60
C VAL A 357 21.27 -16.97 -19.96
N ALA A 358 21.78 -16.11 -20.82
CA ALA A 358 21.38 -16.03 -22.22
C ALA A 358 22.62 -16.12 -23.12
N VAL A 359 22.51 -16.88 -24.19
CA VAL A 359 23.49 -16.95 -25.27
C VAL A 359 23.02 -16.05 -26.39
N LEU A 360 23.90 -15.17 -26.85
CA LEU A 360 23.67 -14.22 -27.92
C LEU A 360 24.56 -14.60 -29.10
N THR A 361 23.97 -14.95 -30.23
CA THR A 361 24.71 -15.35 -31.43
C THR A 361 24.63 -14.25 -32.47
N PRO A 362 25.73 -13.55 -32.79
CA PRO A 362 25.74 -12.51 -33.81
C PRO A 362 25.29 -13.07 -35.17
N ARG A 363 24.42 -12.34 -35.85
CA ARG A 363 24.07 -12.65 -37.24
C ARG A 363 25.16 -12.07 -38.13
N GLN A 364 25.75 -12.89 -39.01
CA GLN A 364 26.58 -12.36 -40.09
C GLN A 364 25.71 -11.45 -40.95
N THR A 365 26.21 -10.25 -41.24
CA THR A 365 25.51 -9.24 -42.04
C THR A 365 25.59 -9.57 -43.51
#